data_AF-A0A448Z161-F1
#
_entry.id   AF-A0A448Z161-F1
#
_cell.length_a   1.000
_cell.length_b   1.000
_cell.length_c   1.000
_cell.angle_alpha   90.00
_cell.angle_beta   90.00
_cell.angle_gamma   90.00
#
_symmetry.space_group_name_H-M   'P 1'
#
loop_
_entity.id
_entity.type
_entity.pdbx_description
1 polymer ?
#
loop_
_entity_poly.entity_id
_entity_poly.type
_entity_poly.pdbx_seq_one_letter_code
_entity_poly.pdbx_strand_id
1 'polypeptide(L)'
;MDNRPSLETSYVGGGYLNNSGRHHGAYPPDSPSAYSQLTTATRRDEEEEEDPDAPIIIRVVAPATLPEGYTIDVLYNDEPHTVDIPRGGVREGEEFETVIDPKRKYREQHSTRRMTQMDQLAEEEEDTFSRRNNAYSRDESQRDQRRDSQRSGNSVQQRHTSKLHSAKLYNDDGSVFTNDTMNKTKDIEQSSTFPASLSGDEETMMEKTHIQNKQLAIVENKGDDAEGENKDKVWYDKNGTPHGKWRTRLFSCCDVLTQSTFWMGLICAPVLMAQLITRMGLTWNGREGPPEETSLSYNRIVLGLVFIMSLYWIPVFGTICVSIYYLVVVVYIGSQVRRFMRQKYSIPSTLPTRCGNRIDDACMMFWCGCCSSIQMARHTHDDKDYPGHACTTTGLEFNAPSVV
;
A
#
# COMPACT_ATOMS: atom_id res chain seq x y z
N MET A 1 33.02 -58.49 12.58
CA MET A 1 32.83 -57.21 11.87
C MET A 1 31.38 -56.84 12.03
N ASP A 2 31.10 -55.85 12.88
CA ASP A 2 30.09 -54.81 12.68
C ASP A 2 30.00 -53.98 13.97
N ASN A 3 30.76 -52.88 13.95
CA ASN A 3 30.79 -51.85 14.98
C ASN A 3 29.62 -50.89 14.74
N ARG A 4 28.72 -50.77 15.72
CA ARG A 4 27.85 -49.59 15.88
C ARG A 4 28.04 -49.04 17.29
N PRO A 5 28.45 -47.77 17.46
CA PRO A 5 28.51 -47.15 18.77
C PRO A 5 27.11 -46.65 19.18
N SER A 6 26.77 -46.91 20.42
CA SER A 6 25.60 -46.38 21.13
C SER A 6 25.72 -44.87 21.32
N LEU A 7 24.71 -44.12 20.87
CA LEU A 7 24.52 -42.71 21.20
C LEU A 7 23.94 -42.62 22.62
N GLU A 8 24.74 -42.16 23.58
CA GLU A 8 24.26 -41.65 24.86
C GLU A 8 23.64 -40.26 24.65
N THR A 9 22.34 -40.15 24.88
CA THR A 9 21.64 -38.87 25.03
C THR A 9 21.68 -38.46 26.51
N SER A 10 22.53 -37.48 26.82
CA SER A 10 22.56 -36.80 28.11
C SER A 10 21.34 -35.89 28.26
N TYR A 11 20.42 -36.29 29.15
CA TYR A 11 19.24 -35.53 29.53
C TYR A 11 19.65 -34.53 30.62
N VAL A 12 19.86 -33.27 30.24
CA VAL A 12 20.07 -32.18 31.21
C VAL A 12 18.70 -31.64 31.60
N GLY A 13 18.21 -32.10 32.75
CA GLY A 13 17.07 -31.49 33.44
C GLY A 13 17.49 -30.18 34.10
N GLY A 14 16.87 -29.08 33.69
CA GLY A 14 17.00 -27.76 34.32
C GLY A 14 15.64 -27.33 34.86
N GLY A 15 15.56 -27.20 36.18
CA GLY A 15 14.31 -27.05 36.93
C GLY A 15 13.66 -25.66 36.84
N TYR A 16 12.34 -25.68 36.97
CA TYR A 16 11.51 -24.53 37.27
C TYR A 16 11.80 -24.03 38.69
N LEU A 17 12.12 -22.74 38.83
CA LEU A 17 11.81 -21.99 40.06
C LEU A 17 11.28 -20.60 39.72
N ASN A 18 10.04 -20.40 40.15
CA ASN A 18 9.34 -19.13 40.28
C ASN A 18 10.14 -18.17 41.17
N ASN A 19 10.30 -16.91 40.74
CA ASN A 19 10.38 -15.81 41.70
C ASN A 19 9.92 -14.49 41.06
N SER A 20 8.62 -14.21 41.18
CA SER A 20 8.02 -12.91 40.86
C SER A 20 8.11 -12.00 42.09
N GLY A 21 9.26 -11.37 42.26
CA GLY A 21 9.45 -10.25 43.19
C GLY A 21 8.96 -8.95 42.57
N ARG A 22 7.80 -8.46 43.01
CA ARG A 22 7.36 -7.06 42.80
C ARG A 22 8.30 -6.13 43.57
N HIS A 23 9.04 -5.28 42.87
CA HIS A 23 9.61 -4.06 43.45
C HIS A 23 8.99 -2.84 42.79
N HIS A 24 8.12 -2.17 43.54
CA HIS A 24 7.78 -0.76 43.31
C HIS A 24 8.95 0.09 43.81
N GLY A 25 9.68 0.70 42.89
CA GLY A 25 10.69 1.73 43.20
C GLY A 25 10.05 3.11 43.12
N ALA A 26 9.95 3.78 44.27
CA ALA A 26 9.63 5.18 44.40
C ALA A 26 10.83 6.05 43.99
N TYR A 27 10.56 7.17 43.31
CA TYR A 27 11.55 8.21 43.03
C TYR A 27 11.89 8.98 44.31
N PRO A 28 13.18 9.22 44.63
CA PRO A 28 13.59 10.29 45.53
C PRO A 28 14.06 11.53 44.75
N PRO A 29 13.91 12.74 45.33
CA PRO A 29 14.24 14.02 44.70
C PRO A 29 15.69 14.49 44.95
N ASP A 30 16.16 15.34 44.03
CA ASP A 30 17.16 16.42 44.09
C ASP A 30 18.56 16.21 44.74
N SER A 31 19.58 16.23 43.85
CA SER A 31 20.87 16.98 43.88
C SER A 31 21.93 16.64 44.97
N PRO A 32 23.24 17.01 44.85
CA PRO A 32 23.92 17.87 43.86
C PRO A 32 25.29 17.36 43.30
N SER A 33 25.73 18.03 42.22
CA SER A 33 27.12 18.33 41.79
C SER A 33 28.24 17.25 41.89
N ALA A 34 28.81 16.89 40.74
CA ALA A 34 30.27 16.75 40.59
C ALA A 34 30.67 16.89 39.12
N TYR A 35 31.55 17.86 38.86
CA TYR A 35 32.29 18.13 37.63
C TYR A 35 32.87 16.87 36.94
N SER A 36 32.74 16.76 35.61
CA SER A 36 33.88 16.35 34.75
C SER A 36 33.63 16.57 33.24
N GLN A 37 34.29 17.60 32.71
CA GLN A 37 35.02 17.66 31.42
C GLN A 37 34.29 17.37 30.10
N LEU A 38 33.62 18.43 29.60
CA LEU A 38 33.34 18.66 28.18
C LEU A 38 34.64 19.02 27.43
N THR A 39 34.85 18.43 26.25
CA THR A 39 35.73 19.02 25.22
C THR A 39 34.85 19.67 24.17
N THR A 40 34.67 20.98 24.36
CA THR A 40 33.91 21.92 23.56
C THR A 40 34.72 22.30 22.31
N ALA A 41 34.09 22.30 21.14
CA ALA A 41 34.56 23.14 20.04
C ALA A 41 34.47 24.58 20.53
N THR A 42 35.59 25.27 20.71
CA THR A 42 35.63 26.69 21.09
C THR A 42 34.97 27.51 19.98
N ARG A 43 33.66 27.71 20.12
CA ARG A 43 32.94 28.83 19.55
C ARG A 43 33.29 30.02 20.44
N ARG A 44 33.80 31.08 19.81
CA ARG A 44 34.01 32.38 20.45
C ARG A 44 32.62 32.92 20.74
N ASP A 45 32.24 32.98 22.01
CA ASP A 45 30.96 33.52 22.48
C ASP A 45 30.95 35.04 22.29
N GLU A 46 30.76 35.47 21.04
CA GLU A 46 30.15 36.74 20.71
C GLU A 46 28.74 36.34 20.22
N GLU A 47 27.70 36.69 20.99
CA GLU A 47 26.30 36.55 20.60
C GLU A 47 26.01 37.50 19.42
N GLU A 48 26.56 37.17 18.25
CA GLU A 48 26.13 37.73 16.98
C GLU A 48 24.80 37.06 16.63
N GLU A 49 23.76 37.86 16.38
CA GLU A 49 22.55 37.43 15.70
C GLU A 49 22.98 36.73 14.40
N GLU A 50 23.02 35.40 14.40
CA GLU A 50 23.31 34.64 13.19
C GLU A 50 22.25 35.01 12.16
N ASP A 51 22.68 35.68 11.09
CA ASP A 51 21.84 35.95 9.94
C ASP A 51 21.22 34.62 9.49
N PRO A 52 19.90 34.42 9.64
CA PRO A 52 19.24 33.17 9.25
C PRO A 52 19.36 32.88 7.75
N ASP A 53 19.85 33.86 6.98
CA ASP A 53 20.11 33.76 5.56
C ASP A 53 21.57 33.41 5.22
N ALA A 54 22.44 33.22 6.21
CA ALA A 54 23.82 32.85 5.97
C ALA A 54 23.91 31.44 5.34
N PRO A 55 24.74 31.27 4.30
CA PRO A 55 24.95 29.97 3.67
C PRO A 55 25.52 28.95 4.67
N ILE A 56 24.92 27.77 4.76
CA ILE A 56 25.38 26.71 5.65
C ILE A 56 26.45 25.91 4.91
N ILE A 57 27.68 25.90 5.43
CA ILE A 57 28.77 25.10 4.89
C ILE A 57 28.77 23.74 5.60
N ILE A 58 28.63 22.67 4.83
CA ILE A 58 28.73 21.30 5.35
C ILE A 58 29.96 20.60 4.78
N ARG A 59 30.51 19.68 5.56
CA ARG A 59 31.61 18.81 5.15
C ARG A 59 31.07 17.41 4.90
N VAL A 60 31.33 16.89 3.71
CA VAL A 60 30.77 15.62 3.22
C VAL A 60 31.90 14.65 2.93
N VAL A 61 31.76 13.40 3.37
CA VAL A 61 32.68 12.30 3.05
C VAL A 61 32.12 11.53 1.86
N ALA A 62 32.88 11.46 0.76
CA ALA A 62 32.43 10.80 -0.45
C ALA A 62 32.33 9.28 -0.28
N PRO A 63 31.17 8.64 -0.58
CA PRO A 63 30.97 7.20 -0.39
C PRO A 63 31.65 6.35 -1.48
N ALA A 64 32.06 6.96 -2.59
CA ALA A 64 32.71 6.31 -3.72
C ALA A 64 33.53 7.36 -4.48
N THR A 65 34.36 6.90 -5.41
CA THR A 65 35.03 7.81 -6.35
C THR A 65 34.02 8.29 -7.40
N LEU A 66 33.74 9.59 -7.42
CA LEU A 66 32.73 10.22 -8.27
C LEU A 66 33.37 11.30 -9.15
N PRO A 67 33.11 11.32 -10.47
CA PRO A 67 33.64 12.38 -11.33
C PRO A 67 32.89 13.70 -11.10
N GLU A 68 33.48 14.79 -11.56
CA GLU A 68 32.88 16.12 -11.46
C GLU A 68 31.49 16.19 -12.11
N GLY A 69 30.61 17.04 -11.55
CA GLY A 69 29.25 17.22 -12.06
C GLY A 69 28.23 16.15 -11.66
N TYR A 70 28.65 15.12 -10.92
CA TYR A 70 27.72 14.23 -10.25
C TYR A 70 27.00 14.93 -9.08
N THR A 71 25.85 14.42 -8.69
CA THR A 71 25.09 14.89 -7.53
C THR A 71 24.94 13.76 -6.53
N ILE A 72 25.11 14.04 -5.24
CA ILE A 72 24.87 13.08 -4.15
C ILE A 72 23.86 13.62 -3.16
N ASP A 73 23.03 12.72 -2.61
CA ASP A 73 22.09 13.06 -1.55
C ASP A 73 22.77 12.84 -0.19
N VAL A 74 22.85 13.89 0.62
CA VAL A 74 23.40 13.89 1.98
C VAL A 74 22.32 14.21 2.99
N LEU A 75 22.40 13.62 4.19
CA LEU A 75 21.50 13.93 5.29
C LEU A 75 22.17 14.96 6.21
N TYR A 76 21.55 16.13 6.37
CA TYR A 76 21.94 17.16 7.33
C TYR A 76 20.73 17.45 8.22
N ASN A 77 20.87 17.29 9.54
CA ASN A 77 19.76 17.40 10.50
C ASN A 77 18.53 16.53 10.12
N ASP A 78 18.77 15.28 9.74
CA ASP A 78 17.74 14.32 9.27
C ASP A 78 16.97 14.75 8.01
N GLU A 79 17.39 15.83 7.34
CA GLU A 79 16.83 16.26 6.07
C GLU A 79 17.75 15.91 4.89
N PRO A 80 17.23 15.34 3.79
CA PRO A 80 18.02 15.08 2.61
C PRO A 80 18.29 16.37 1.83
N HIS A 81 19.54 16.54 1.39
CA HIS A 81 20.03 17.63 0.55
C HIS A 81 20.83 17.05 -0.61
N THR A 82 20.62 17.58 -1.81
CA THR A 82 21.40 17.18 -3.00
C THR A 82 22.54 18.18 -3.18
N VAL A 83 23.77 17.66 -3.25
CA VAL A 83 24.99 18.46 -3.40
C VAL A 83 25.80 17.99 -4.60
N ASP A 84 26.35 18.96 -5.32
CA ASP A 84 27.12 18.73 -6.54
C ASP A 84 28.59 18.40 -6.21
N ILE A 85 29.17 17.44 -6.92
CA ILE A 85 30.57 17.07 -6.79
C ILE A 85 31.45 18.16 -7.41
N PRO A 86 32.47 18.67 -6.69
CA PRO A 86 33.32 19.75 -7.15
C PRO A 86 34.11 19.38 -8.42
N ARG A 87 34.67 20.41 -9.06
CA ARG A 87 35.56 20.23 -10.23
C ARG A 87 36.74 19.35 -9.87
N GLY A 88 37.08 18.42 -10.76
CA GLY A 88 38.11 17.40 -10.53
C GLY A 88 37.59 16.08 -9.92
N GLY A 89 36.32 16.02 -9.50
CA GLY A 89 35.74 14.85 -8.86
C GLY A 89 36.18 14.69 -7.41
N VAL A 90 35.73 13.61 -6.78
CA VAL A 90 36.10 13.20 -5.41
C VAL A 90 36.43 11.72 -5.39
N ARG A 91 37.36 11.29 -4.54
CA ARG A 91 37.69 9.88 -4.31
C ARG A 91 36.89 9.31 -3.16
N GLU A 92 36.72 8.00 -3.14
CA GLU A 92 36.09 7.31 -2.00
C GLU A 92 36.82 7.64 -0.68
N GLY A 93 36.06 8.09 0.31
CA GLY A 93 36.57 8.54 1.61
C GLY A 93 37.13 9.97 1.63
N GLU A 94 37.17 10.67 0.50
CA GLU A 94 37.62 12.08 0.44
C GLU A 94 36.57 13.01 1.06
N GLU A 95 37.04 13.93 1.92
CA GLU A 95 36.21 14.97 2.49
C GLU A 95 36.20 16.20 1.57
N PHE A 96 35.02 16.74 1.29
CA PHE A 96 34.89 18.00 0.58
C PHE A 96 33.82 18.88 1.24
N GLU A 97 33.99 20.20 1.08
CA GLU A 97 33.07 21.20 1.62
C GLU A 97 32.12 21.69 0.54
N THR A 98 30.85 21.83 0.91
CA THR A 98 29.81 22.32 0.01
C THR A 98 28.83 23.21 0.75
N VAL A 99 28.24 24.14 0.01
CA VAL A 99 27.32 25.15 0.55
C VAL A 99 25.89 24.69 0.31
N ILE A 100 25.13 24.50 1.39
CA ILE A 100 23.69 24.31 1.33
C ILE A 100 23.03 25.68 1.46
N ASP A 101 22.27 26.07 0.44
CA ASP A 101 21.34 27.20 0.52
C ASP A 101 20.00 26.70 1.09
N PRO A 102 19.66 26.99 2.37
CA PRO A 102 18.40 26.56 2.97
C PRO A 102 17.18 27.12 2.23
N LYS A 103 17.31 28.24 1.51
CA LYS A 103 16.20 28.86 0.76
C LYS A 103 15.89 28.13 -0.54
N ARG A 104 16.83 27.37 -1.10
CA ARG A 104 16.60 26.65 -2.37
C ARG A 104 15.44 25.66 -2.25
N LYS A 105 15.39 24.90 -1.16
CA LYS A 105 14.32 23.92 -0.88
C LYS A 105 12.97 24.61 -0.67
N TYR A 106 12.94 25.75 0.02
CA TYR A 106 11.72 26.55 0.19
C TYR A 106 11.19 27.06 -1.15
N ARG A 107 12.08 27.55 -2.03
CA ARG A 107 11.69 27.99 -3.38
C ARG A 107 11.21 26.83 -4.26
N GLU A 108 11.87 25.67 -4.22
CA GLU A 108 11.45 24.49 -4.98
C GLU A 108 10.08 23.98 -4.50
N GLN A 109 9.88 23.81 -3.19
CA GLN A 109 8.58 23.41 -2.62
C GLN A 109 7.47 24.42 -2.94
N HIS A 110 7.76 25.72 -2.83
CA HIS A 110 6.79 26.76 -3.15
C HIS A 110 6.50 26.84 -4.66
N SER A 111 7.49 26.52 -5.50
CA SER A 111 7.31 26.42 -6.95
C SER A 111 6.43 25.22 -7.32
N THR A 112 6.72 24.04 -6.79
CA THR A 112 5.92 22.83 -7.01
C THR A 112 4.50 23.02 -6.52
N ARG A 113 4.30 23.56 -5.31
CA ARG A 113 2.95 23.84 -4.77
C ARG A 113 2.17 24.80 -5.67
N ARG A 114 2.83 25.84 -6.20
CA ARG A 114 2.21 26.79 -7.11
C ARG A 114 1.87 26.17 -8.46
N MET A 115 2.69 25.24 -8.95
CA MET A 115 2.43 24.49 -10.19
C MET A 115 1.25 23.55 -10.01
N THR A 116 1.23 22.75 -8.94
CA THR A 116 0.09 21.86 -8.62
C THR A 116 -1.20 22.64 -8.41
N GLN A 117 -1.14 23.81 -7.78
CA GLN A 117 -2.31 24.67 -7.63
C GLN A 117 -2.82 25.20 -8.98
N MET A 118 -1.91 25.53 -9.91
CA MET A 118 -2.30 25.94 -11.26
C MET A 118 -2.92 24.78 -12.05
N ASP A 119 -2.37 23.57 -11.93
CA ASP A 119 -2.91 22.38 -12.60
C ASP A 119 -4.31 22.04 -12.07
N GLN A 120 -4.52 22.13 -10.74
CA GLN A 120 -5.85 21.94 -10.13
C GLN A 120 -6.86 22.99 -10.62
N LEU A 121 -6.45 24.25 -10.73
CA LEU A 121 -7.31 25.30 -11.28
C LEU A 121 -7.64 25.07 -12.76
N ALA A 122 -6.68 24.56 -13.53
CA ALA A 122 -6.91 24.21 -14.93
C ALA A 122 -7.90 23.04 -15.07
N GLU A 123 -7.78 22.00 -14.24
CA GLU A 123 -8.74 20.89 -14.19
C GLU A 123 -10.14 21.37 -13.79
N GLU A 124 -10.26 22.24 -12.77
CA GLU A 124 -11.54 22.83 -12.37
C GLU A 124 -12.17 23.66 -13.49
N GLU A 125 -11.38 24.42 -14.26
CA GLU A 125 -11.87 25.17 -15.42
C GLU A 125 -12.38 24.24 -16.54
N GLU A 126 -11.68 23.14 -16.83
CA GLU A 126 -12.07 22.16 -17.84
C GLU A 126 -13.37 21.42 -17.46
N ASP A 127 -13.52 21.07 -16.18
CA ASP A 127 -14.73 20.46 -15.64
C ASP A 127 -15.93 21.42 -15.71
N THR A 128 -15.70 22.69 -15.38
CA THR A 128 -16.73 23.74 -15.45
C THR A 128 -17.16 23.98 -16.89
N PHE A 129 -16.21 23.97 -17.84
CA PHE A 129 -16.48 24.07 -19.27
C PHE A 129 -17.32 22.88 -19.78
N SER A 130 -16.95 21.66 -19.39
CA SER A 130 -17.67 20.43 -19.74
C SER A 130 -19.11 20.42 -19.20
N ARG A 131 -19.32 20.85 -17.95
CA ARG A 131 -20.67 21.00 -17.37
C ARG A 131 -21.51 22.01 -18.14
N ARG A 132 -20.91 23.12 -18.57
CA ARG A 132 -21.59 24.17 -19.35
C ARG A 132 -22.02 23.67 -20.74
N ASN A 133 -21.16 22.94 -21.43
CA ASN A 133 -21.48 22.33 -22.73
C ASN A 133 -22.59 21.28 -22.62
N ASN A 134 -22.55 20.44 -21.58
CA ASN A 134 -23.61 19.46 -21.33
C ASN A 134 -24.96 20.12 -21.02
N ALA A 135 -24.97 21.22 -20.27
CA ALA A 135 -26.18 22.00 -20.02
C ALA A 135 -26.75 22.60 -21.31
N TYR A 136 -25.89 23.10 -22.21
CA TYR A 136 -26.31 23.65 -23.49
C TYR A 136 -26.92 22.59 -24.42
N SER A 137 -26.27 21.42 -24.57
CA SER A 137 -26.81 20.29 -25.35
C SER A 137 -28.16 19.80 -24.80
N ARG A 138 -28.34 19.79 -23.47
CA ARG A 138 -29.60 19.39 -22.86
C ARG A 138 -30.73 20.37 -23.19
N ASP A 139 -30.46 21.68 -23.16
CA ASP A 139 -31.45 22.70 -23.47
C ASP A 139 -31.84 22.69 -24.96
N GLU A 140 -30.87 22.42 -25.85
CA GLU A 140 -31.11 22.27 -27.30
C GLU A 140 -31.99 21.05 -27.61
N SER A 141 -31.70 19.89 -27.01
CA SER A 141 -32.56 18.70 -27.17
C SER A 141 -33.99 18.89 -26.65
N GLN A 142 -34.18 19.67 -25.57
CA GLN A 142 -35.52 20.01 -25.08
C GLN A 142 -36.26 20.96 -26.02
N ARG A 143 -35.56 21.89 -26.68
CA ARG A 143 -36.17 22.77 -27.70
C ARG A 143 -36.65 21.99 -28.91
N ASP A 144 -35.88 21.01 -29.37
CA ASP A 144 -36.28 20.17 -30.51
C ASP A 144 -37.49 19.29 -30.18
N GLN A 145 -37.52 18.66 -29.00
CA GLN A 145 -38.72 17.92 -28.55
C GLN A 145 -39.97 18.81 -28.47
N ARG A 146 -39.83 20.08 -28.06
CA ARG A 146 -40.95 21.04 -28.04
C ARG A 146 -41.41 21.41 -29.46
N ARG A 147 -40.50 21.57 -30.42
CA ARG A 147 -40.85 21.83 -31.83
C ARG A 147 -41.61 20.66 -32.45
N ASP A 148 -41.19 19.43 -32.19
CA ASP A 148 -41.87 18.24 -32.70
C ASP A 148 -43.26 18.05 -32.08
N SER A 149 -43.39 18.32 -30.79
CA SER A 149 -44.68 18.28 -30.10
C SER A 149 -45.68 19.30 -30.66
N GLN A 150 -45.23 20.52 -31.00
CA GLN A 150 -46.07 21.52 -31.66
C GLN A 150 -46.45 21.14 -33.09
N ARG A 151 -45.55 20.45 -33.82
CA ARG A 151 -45.83 19.99 -35.18
C ARG A 151 -46.85 18.84 -35.22
N SER A 152 -46.84 17.97 -34.22
CA SER A 152 -47.80 16.86 -34.07
C SER A 152 -49.22 17.35 -33.75
N GLY A 153 -49.37 18.34 -32.87
CA GLY A 153 -50.67 18.87 -32.44
C GLY A 153 -51.51 19.49 -33.55
N ASN A 154 -50.88 20.09 -34.57
CA ASN A 154 -51.60 20.68 -35.70
C ASN A 154 -52.08 19.65 -36.75
N SER A 155 -51.65 18.38 -36.68
CA SER A 155 -52.07 17.34 -37.65
C SER A 155 -53.37 16.61 -37.26
N VAL A 156 -53.79 16.71 -35.99
CA VAL A 156 -54.93 15.94 -35.45
C VAL A 156 -56.28 16.63 -35.70
N GLN A 157 -56.30 17.91 -36.07
CA GLN A 157 -57.55 18.66 -36.26
C GLN A 157 -58.14 18.59 -37.68
N GLN A 158 -57.56 17.78 -38.59
CA GLN A 158 -57.98 17.70 -39.99
C GLN A 158 -58.52 16.32 -40.44
N ARG A 159 -58.84 15.40 -39.51
CA ARG A 159 -59.43 14.10 -39.83
C ARG A 159 -60.70 13.80 -39.02
N HIS A 160 -61.77 14.54 -39.25
CA HIS A 160 -63.10 14.16 -38.76
C HIS A 160 -64.22 14.52 -39.74
N THR A 161 -64.12 14.15 -41.01
CA THR A 161 -65.29 14.02 -41.90
C THR A 161 -65.03 13.02 -43.03
N SER A 162 -65.27 11.73 -42.82
CA SER A 162 -65.90 10.89 -43.83
C SER A 162 -66.32 9.55 -43.24
N LYS A 163 -67.57 9.24 -43.52
CA LYS A 163 -68.38 8.11 -43.08
C LYS A 163 -68.47 7.11 -44.25
N LEU A 164 -68.81 5.88 -43.88
CA LEU A 164 -69.59 4.88 -44.64
C LEU A 164 -68.88 3.90 -45.62
N HIS A 165 -69.14 2.62 -45.29
CA HIS A 165 -69.58 1.49 -46.12
C HIS A 165 -68.63 0.41 -46.63
N SER A 166 -69.07 -0.84 -46.32
CA SER A 166 -68.99 -2.07 -47.11
C SER A 166 -67.60 -2.71 -47.30
N ALA A 167 -67.43 -4.00 -47.53
CA ALA A 167 -68.16 -5.25 -47.33
C ALA A 167 -67.15 -6.35 -47.73
N LYS A 168 -67.37 -7.58 -47.26
CA LYS A 168 -66.69 -8.85 -47.61
C LYS A 168 -65.94 -8.93 -48.95
N LEU A 169 -64.81 -9.66 -48.97
CA LEU A 169 -64.62 -10.86 -49.81
C LEU A 169 -63.36 -11.64 -49.38
N TYR A 170 -63.49 -12.97 -49.42
CA TYR A 170 -62.43 -13.98 -49.26
C TYR A 170 -61.51 -14.00 -50.49
N ASN A 171 -60.25 -14.40 -50.28
CA ASN A 171 -59.36 -15.24 -51.11
C ASN A 171 -58.10 -15.45 -50.23
N ASP A 172 -57.85 -16.63 -49.66
CA ASP A 172 -57.24 -17.82 -50.29
C ASP A 172 -56.03 -17.45 -51.16
N ASP A 173 -54.83 -17.61 -50.58
CA ASP A 173 -53.65 -18.14 -51.26
C ASP A 173 -52.51 -18.35 -50.23
N GLY A 174 -52.00 -19.58 -50.24
CA GLY A 174 -50.96 -20.04 -49.32
C GLY A 174 -49.57 -19.48 -49.64
N SER A 175 -48.76 -19.36 -48.59
CA SER A 175 -47.35 -19.71 -48.67
C SER A 175 -46.83 -20.10 -47.30
N VAL A 176 -46.50 -21.39 -47.21
CA VAL A 176 -45.74 -22.01 -46.14
C VAL A 176 -44.28 -21.63 -46.37
N PHE A 177 -43.66 -20.90 -45.45
CA PHE A 177 -42.21 -20.80 -45.39
C PHE A 177 -41.67 -21.61 -44.21
N THR A 178 -40.77 -22.50 -44.58
CA THR A 178 -40.13 -23.55 -43.82
C THR A 178 -39.05 -23.02 -42.88
N ASN A 179 -38.97 -23.62 -41.70
CA ASN A 179 -37.80 -23.57 -40.83
C ASN A 179 -36.78 -24.62 -41.30
N ASP A 180 -35.68 -24.16 -41.88
CA ASP A 180 -34.41 -24.87 -42.04
C ASP A 180 -33.34 -23.91 -41.49
N THR A 181 -32.40 -24.29 -40.61
CA THR A 181 -31.26 -25.18 -40.88
C THR A 181 -30.58 -25.40 -39.51
N MET A 182 -30.62 -26.58 -38.89
CA MET A 182 -29.78 -27.78 -39.08
C MET A 182 -28.55 -27.85 -38.15
N ASN A 183 -28.73 -28.63 -37.08
CA ASN A 183 -27.83 -29.63 -36.47
C ASN A 183 -26.38 -29.75 -36.99
N LYS A 184 -25.41 -29.83 -36.06
CA LYS A 184 -24.62 -31.06 -35.77
C LYS A 184 -23.59 -30.82 -34.67
N THR A 185 -23.63 -31.59 -33.58
CA THR A 185 -22.52 -32.48 -33.16
C THR A 185 -22.90 -33.23 -31.89
N LYS A 186 -22.87 -34.57 -32.01
CA LYS A 186 -22.82 -35.54 -30.92
C LYS A 186 -21.46 -36.22 -30.98
N ASP A 187 -20.90 -36.42 -29.80
CA ASP A 187 -20.13 -37.57 -29.28
C ASP A 187 -19.06 -38.23 -30.18
N ILE A 188 -17.85 -38.43 -29.63
CA ILE A 188 -17.16 -39.74 -29.53
C ILE A 188 -15.86 -39.63 -28.70
N GLU A 189 -15.59 -40.74 -28.05
CA GLU A 189 -14.64 -41.12 -27.00
C GLU A 189 -13.13 -40.89 -27.22
N GLN A 190 -12.47 -40.79 -26.06
CA GLN A 190 -11.17 -41.34 -25.65
C GLN A 190 -10.33 -42.12 -26.68
N SER A 191 -9.05 -41.74 -26.81
CA SER A 191 -7.93 -42.68 -26.84
C SER A 191 -6.60 -41.95 -26.63
N SER A 192 -5.84 -42.45 -25.65
CA SER A 192 -4.42 -42.23 -25.41
C SER A 192 -3.54 -42.40 -26.65
N THR A 193 -2.41 -41.69 -26.72
CA THR A 193 -1.04 -42.22 -26.91
C THR A 193 -0.05 -41.04 -27.01
N PHE A 194 1.01 -41.07 -26.18
CA PHE A 194 2.16 -40.16 -26.24
C PHE A 194 2.90 -40.27 -27.59
N PRO A 195 3.66 -39.23 -27.96
CA PRO A 195 5.09 -39.51 -28.12
C PRO A 195 5.99 -38.49 -27.43
N ALA A 196 7.16 -39.02 -27.09
CA ALA A 196 8.29 -38.35 -26.50
C ALA A 196 9.03 -37.45 -27.49
N SER A 197 9.80 -36.54 -26.89
CA SER A 197 11.03 -35.91 -27.40
C SER A 197 10.94 -35.04 -28.66
N LEU A 198 11.06 -33.73 -28.46
CA LEU A 198 12.06 -32.95 -29.18
C LEU A 198 12.41 -31.67 -28.40
N SER A 199 13.70 -31.59 -28.10
CA SER A 199 14.46 -30.43 -27.67
C SER A 199 14.25 -29.24 -28.61
N GLY A 200 13.95 -28.08 -28.05
CA GLY A 200 13.93 -26.81 -28.75
C GLY A 200 14.32 -25.73 -27.76
N ASP A 201 15.56 -25.27 -27.90
CA ASP A 201 16.15 -24.17 -27.15
C ASP A 201 15.42 -22.87 -27.49
N GLU A 202 14.63 -22.33 -26.55
CA GLU A 202 14.14 -20.95 -26.61
C GLU A 202 14.92 -20.11 -25.59
N GLU A 203 16.04 -19.62 -26.09
CA GLU A 203 16.83 -18.55 -25.51
C GLU A 203 16.07 -17.23 -25.78
N THR A 204 15.37 -16.70 -24.77
CA THR A 204 14.72 -15.38 -24.88
C THR A 204 15.07 -14.52 -23.68
N MET A 205 16.04 -13.63 -23.94
CA MET A 205 16.32 -12.35 -23.28
C MET A 205 15.68 -12.12 -21.90
N MET A 206 16.43 -12.42 -20.84
CA MET A 206 16.30 -11.67 -19.59
C MET A 206 16.88 -10.27 -19.80
N GLU A 207 16.00 -9.31 -20.03
CA GLU A 207 16.29 -7.90 -19.85
C GLU A 207 16.56 -7.66 -18.36
N LYS A 208 17.85 -7.57 -18.01
CA LYS A 208 18.30 -7.16 -16.68
C LYS A 208 17.91 -5.69 -16.47
N THR A 209 16.73 -5.46 -15.89
CA THR A 209 16.42 -4.17 -15.28
C THR A 209 17.39 -3.98 -14.12
N HIS A 210 18.41 -3.16 -14.35
CA HIS A 210 19.37 -2.77 -13.35
C HIS A 210 18.64 -1.86 -12.35
N ILE A 211 18.05 -2.45 -11.31
CA ILE A 211 17.56 -1.70 -10.15
C ILE A 211 18.79 -1.10 -9.50
N GLN A 212 19.00 0.18 -9.79
CA GLN A 212 20.01 1.03 -9.19
C GLN A 212 19.67 1.12 -7.70
N ASN A 213 20.36 0.32 -6.88
CA ASN A 213 20.26 0.38 -5.43
C ASN A 213 20.77 1.74 -4.95
N LYS A 214 19.86 2.70 -4.80
CA LYS A 214 20.09 4.00 -4.18
C LYS A 214 20.30 3.78 -2.68
N GLN A 215 21.55 3.56 -2.26
CA GLN A 215 21.91 3.47 -0.85
C GLN A 215 22.06 4.87 -0.28
N LEU A 216 21.24 5.21 0.71
CA LEU A 216 21.33 6.44 1.48
C LEU A 216 22.42 6.25 2.54
N ALA A 217 23.52 7.00 2.45
CA ALA A 217 24.57 6.98 3.47
C ALA A 217 24.11 7.81 4.68
N ILE A 218 23.89 7.15 5.82
CA ILE A 218 23.59 7.82 7.09
C ILE A 218 24.92 8.29 7.70
N VAL A 219 25.05 9.59 7.92
CA VAL A 219 26.14 10.20 8.70
C VAL A 219 26.02 9.69 10.14
N GLU A 220 27.01 8.94 10.60
CA GLU A 220 27.07 8.46 11.97
C GLU A 220 27.51 9.59 12.89
N ASN A 221 26.59 10.03 13.76
CA ASN A 221 26.93 10.91 14.87
C ASN A 221 27.67 10.05 15.92
N LYS A 222 29.00 10.12 15.90
CA LYS A 222 29.89 9.35 16.77
C LYS A 222 29.92 10.01 18.16
N GLY A 223 28.87 9.76 18.95
CA GLY A 223 28.87 10.08 20.38
C GLY A 223 29.66 9.03 21.15
N ASP A 224 30.69 9.46 21.87
CA ASP A 224 31.68 8.62 22.57
C ASP A 224 31.16 7.97 23.88
N ASP A 225 29.94 7.45 23.89
CA ASP A 225 29.40 6.72 25.03
C ASP A 225 29.59 5.21 24.82
N ALA A 226 30.76 4.74 25.24
CA ALA A 226 31.18 3.35 25.22
C ALA A 226 30.45 2.50 26.29
N GLU A 227 29.24 2.05 25.99
CA GLU A 227 28.69 0.82 26.57
C GLU A 227 27.88 0.06 25.50
N GLY A 228 28.50 -0.99 24.96
CA GLY A 228 28.14 -1.66 23.72
C GLY A 228 26.91 -2.56 23.81
N GLU A 229 25.72 -1.96 23.90
CA GLU A 229 24.54 -2.59 23.33
C GLU A 229 24.58 -2.38 21.81
N ASN A 230 24.70 -3.48 21.07
CA ASN A 230 24.54 -3.51 19.63
C ASN A 230 23.09 -3.11 19.28
N LYS A 231 22.82 -1.80 19.29
CA LYS A 231 21.53 -1.24 18.86
C LYS A 231 21.42 -1.52 17.37
N ASP A 232 20.71 -2.60 17.03
CA ASP A 232 20.43 -2.99 15.66
C ASP A 232 20.01 -1.75 14.86
N LYS A 233 20.89 -1.33 13.93
CA LYS A 233 20.69 -0.12 13.12
C LYS A 233 19.40 -0.28 12.31
N VAL A 234 18.41 0.54 12.64
CA VAL A 234 17.10 0.54 11.97
C VAL A 234 17.21 1.38 10.71
N TRP A 235 16.90 0.78 9.57
CA TRP A 235 16.87 1.48 8.29
C TRP A 235 15.45 1.96 8.00
N TYR A 236 15.30 3.13 7.41
CA TYR A 236 14.02 3.67 6.98
C TYR A 236 14.02 3.86 5.46
N ASP A 237 12.89 3.59 4.81
CA ASP A 237 12.72 3.92 3.39
C ASP A 237 12.47 5.44 3.21
N LYS A 238 12.34 5.87 1.94
CA LYS A 238 12.03 7.29 1.61
C LYS A 238 10.71 7.78 2.18
N ASN A 239 9.81 6.86 2.56
CA ASN A 239 8.50 7.13 3.14
C ASN A 239 8.53 7.06 4.68
N GLY A 240 9.70 6.88 5.30
CA GLY A 240 9.86 6.73 6.75
C GLY A 240 9.41 5.36 7.30
N THR A 241 9.22 4.35 6.45
CA THR A 241 8.84 2.98 6.87
C THR A 241 10.07 2.22 7.36
N PRO A 242 10.06 1.66 8.59
CA PRO A 242 11.21 0.92 9.09
C PRO A 242 11.37 -0.43 8.39
N HIS A 243 12.60 -0.75 7.99
CA HIS A 243 13.00 -2.08 7.51
C HIS A 243 13.54 -2.94 8.66
N GLY A 244 13.35 -4.25 8.55
CA GLY A 244 13.84 -5.23 9.53
C GLY A 244 12.98 -5.35 10.79
N LYS A 245 11.99 -4.48 11.00
CA LYS A 245 11.05 -4.58 12.13
C LYS A 245 9.69 -3.95 11.82
N TRP A 246 8.65 -4.42 12.50
CA TRP A 246 7.35 -3.75 12.48
C TRP A 246 7.44 -2.37 13.13
N ARG A 247 6.71 -1.39 12.58
CA ARG A 247 6.62 -0.03 13.14
C ARG A 247 6.03 -0.04 14.55
N THR A 248 5.02 -0.87 14.78
CA THR A 248 4.35 -1.04 16.07
C THR A 248 4.44 -2.49 16.55
N ARG A 249 4.37 -2.67 17.88
CA ARG A 249 4.30 -4.01 18.49
C ARG A 249 2.93 -4.62 18.19
N LEU A 250 2.85 -5.95 18.14
CA LEU A 250 1.60 -6.64 17.77
C LEU A 250 0.41 -6.22 18.66
N PHE A 251 0.60 -6.16 19.97
CA PHE A 251 -0.44 -5.80 20.94
C PHE A 251 -0.56 -4.29 21.21
N SER A 252 0.09 -3.45 20.40
CA SER A 252 -0.04 -1.98 20.43
C SER A 252 -1.35 -1.50 19.76
N CYS A 253 -2.26 -2.40 19.42
CA CYS A 253 -3.59 -2.05 18.90
C CYS A 253 -4.42 -1.22 19.91
N CYS A 254 -4.16 -1.37 21.21
CA CYS A 254 -4.85 -0.59 22.23
C CYS A 254 -4.44 0.90 22.24
N ASP A 255 -3.31 1.25 21.63
CA ASP A 255 -2.86 2.65 21.55
C ASP A 255 -3.71 3.48 20.57
N VAL A 256 -4.54 2.81 19.76
CA VAL A 256 -5.40 3.41 18.73
C VAL A 256 -6.89 3.14 18.95
N LEU A 257 -7.31 2.87 20.19
CA LEU A 257 -8.72 2.61 20.54
C LEU A 257 -9.69 3.69 20.06
N THR A 258 -9.24 4.95 19.99
CA THR A 258 -10.03 6.11 19.55
C THR A 258 -10.02 6.29 18.03
N GLN A 259 -9.16 5.58 17.29
CA GLN A 259 -9.07 5.69 15.84
C GLN A 259 -10.00 4.69 15.14
N SER A 260 -10.45 5.07 13.95
CA SER A 260 -11.32 4.21 13.13
C SER A 260 -10.67 2.87 12.78
N THR A 261 -9.33 2.85 12.61
CA THR A 261 -8.53 1.66 12.31
C THR A 261 -8.73 0.55 13.34
N PHE A 262 -8.86 0.89 14.64
CA PHE A 262 -9.10 -0.11 15.68
C PHE A 262 -10.45 -0.80 15.50
N TRP A 263 -11.52 -0.03 15.35
CA TRP A 263 -12.87 -0.55 15.17
C TRP A 263 -13.02 -1.33 13.86
N MET A 264 -12.36 -0.86 12.80
CA MET A 264 -12.29 -1.58 11.52
C MET A 264 -11.53 -2.91 11.67
N GLY A 265 -10.43 -2.95 12.42
CA GLY A 265 -9.71 -4.20 12.69
C GLY A 265 -10.48 -5.18 13.58
N LEU A 266 -11.29 -4.69 14.51
CA LEU A 266 -12.02 -5.52 15.46
C LEU A 266 -13.35 -6.04 14.91
N ILE A 267 -14.16 -5.17 14.29
CA ILE A 267 -15.52 -5.48 13.84
C ILE A 267 -15.56 -5.81 12.35
N CYS A 268 -14.75 -5.11 11.55
CA CYS A 268 -14.80 -5.17 10.09
C CYS A 268 -13.46 -5.63 9.49
N ALA A 269 -12.80 -6.62 10.11
CA ALA A 269 -11.46 -7.06 9.71
C ALA A 269 -11.33 -7.36 8.19
N PRO A 270 -12.32 -7.96 7.51
CA PRO A 270 -12.28 -8.14 6.05
C PRO A 270 -12.15 -6.82 5.27
N VAL A 271 -12.79 -5.75 5.73
CA VAL A 271 -12.71 -4.43 5.08
C VAL A 271 -11.34 -3.80 5.31
N LEU A 272 -10.78 -3.89 6.53
CA LEU A 272 -9.41 -3.43 6.79
C LEU A 272 -8.39 -4.21 5.94
N MET A 273 -8.59 -5.52 5.76
CA MET A 273 -7.75 -6.32 4.86
C MET A 273 -7.90 -5.90 3.39
N ALA A 274 -9.11 -5.57 2.95
CA ALA A 274 -9.35 -5.05 1.61
C ALA A 274 -8.61 -3.73 1.38
N GLN A 275 -8.65 -2.81 2.36
CA GLN A 275 -7.92 -1.55 2.33
C GLN A 275 -6.41 -1.77 2.24
N LEU A 276 -5.87 -2.69 3.06
CA LEU A 276 -4.46 -3.08 3.04
C LEU A 276 -4.02 -3.64 1.69
N ILE A 277 -4.81 -4.54 1.11
CA ILE A 277 -4.53 -5.15 -0.20
C ILE A 277 -4.46 -4.07 -1.28
N THR A 278 -5.41 -3.14 -1.28
CA THR A 278 -5.44 -2.02 -2.23
C THR A 278 -4.26 -1.06 -2.03
N ARG A 279 -3.89 -0.73 -0.79
CA ARG A 279 -2.70 0.08 -0.50
C ARG A 279 -1.42 -0.57 -1.02
N MET A 280 -1.29 -1.88 -0.86
CA MET A 280 -0.07 -2.61 -1.21
C MET A 280 0.00 -3.02 -2.69
N GLY A 281 -0.97 -2.60 -3.52
CA GLY A 281 -1.03 -3.00 -4.93
C GLY A 281 -1.20 -4.51 -5.12
N LEU A 282 -1.92 -5.17 -4.21
CA LEU A 282 -2.16 -6.61 -4.26
C LEU A 282 -3.52 -6.93 -4.90
N THR A 283 -3.58 -8.06 -5.58
CA THR A 283 -4.82 -8.67 -6.04
C THR A 283 -5.59 -9.24 -4.85
N TRP A 284 -6.88 -9.55 -5.04
CA TRP A 284 -7.77 -10.04 -3.98
C TRP A 284 -7.29 -11.33 -3.29
N ASN A 285 -6.34 -12.07 -3.89
CA ASN A 285 -5.75 -13.27 -3.32
C ASN A 285 -4.43 -13.01 -2.56
N GLY A 286 -4.02 -11.74 -2.41
CA GLY A 286 -2.80 -11.33 -1.72
C GLY A 286 -1.51 -11.47 -2.53
N ARG A 287 -1.59 -11.55 -3.87
CA ARG A 287 -0.42 -11.57 -4.78
C ARG A 287 -0.30 -10.27 -5.55
N GLU A 288 0.91 -9.90 -5.93
CA GLU A 288 1.14 -8.81 -6.89
C GLU A 288 0.42 -9.12 -8.21
N GLY A 289 -0.14 -8.08 -8.83
CA GLY A 289 -0.81 -8.19 -10.12
C GLY A 289 -0.94 -6.84 -10.80
N PRO A 290 -1.48 -6.80 -12.03
CA PRO A 290 -1.64 -5.57 -12.79
C PRO A 290 -2.58 -4.59 -12.07
N PRO A 291 -2.37 -3.26 -12.23
CA PRO A 291 -3.10 -2.22 -11.50
C PRO A 291 -4.63 -2.29 -11.72
N GLU A 292 -5.05 -2.77 -12.89
CA GLU A 292 -6.47 -2.98 -13.20
C GLU A 292 -7.11 -4.03 -12.26
N GLU A 293 -6.41 -5.14 -11.98
CA GLU A 293 -6.92 -6.19 -11.09
C GLU A 293 -6.87 -5.78 -9.61
N THR A 294 -5.83 -5.04 -9.21
CA THR A 294 -5.62 -4.62 -7.81
C THR A 294 -6.66 -3.58 -7.39
N SER A 295 -7.08 -2.70 -8.31
CA SER A 295 -8.15 -1.71 -8.09
C SER A 295 -9.51 -2.37 -7.79
N LEU A 296 -9.76 -3.57 -8.35
CA LEU A 296 -11.00 -4.33 -8.14
C LEU A 296 -10.98 -5.16 -6.85
N SER A 297 -9.82 -5.35 -6.22
CA SER A 297 -9.68 -6.17 -5.00
C SER A 297 -10.59 -5.71 -3.87
N TYR A 298 -10.65 -4.40 -3.62
CA TYR A 298 -11.48 -3.82 -2.57
C TYR A 298 -12.96 -4.17 -2.77
N ASN A 299 -13.47 -3.88 -3.96
CA ASN A 299 -14.86 -4.12 -4.32
C ASN A 299 -15.22 -5.61 -4.22
N ARG A 300 -14.35 -6.52 -4.67
CA ARG A 300 -14.60 -7.97 -4.57
C ARG A 300 -14.74 -8.45 -3.12
N ILE A 301 -13.84 -8.01 -2.23
CA ILE A 301 -13.88 -8.43 -0.83
C ILE A 301 -15.11 -7.84 -0.14
N VAL A 302 -15.39 -6.54 -0.33
CA VAL A 302 -16.54 -5.86 0.31
C VAL A 302 -17.88 -6.39 -0.21
N LEU A 303 -18.03 -6.59 -1.52
CA LEU A 303 -19.26 -7.19 -2.08
C LEU A 303 -19.44 -8.63 -1.58
N GLY A 304 -18.34 -9.40 -1.47
CA GLY A 304 -18.36 -10.72 -0.85
C GLY A 304 -18.84 -10.67 0.60
N LEU A 305 -18.37 -9.70 1.39
CA LEU A 305 -18.80 -9.51 2.79
C LEU A 305 -20.29 -9.20 2.86
N VAL A 306 -20.79 -8.25 2.05
CA VAL A 306 -22.22 -7.88 2.02
C VAL A 306 -23.09 -9.08 1.64
N PHE A 307 -22.68 -9.84 0.62
CA PHE A 307 -23.38 -11.06 0.21
C PHE A 307 -23.43 -12.10 1.34
N ILE A 308 -22.30 -12.38 1.99
CA ILE A 308 -22.24 -13.35 3.09
C ILE A 308 -23.06 -12.89 4.31
N MET A 309 -23.05 -11.59 4.64
CA MET A 309 -23.89 -11.03 5.70
C MET A 309 -25.38 -11.15 5.40
N SER A 310 -25.79 -11.11 4.12
CA SER A 310 -27.18 -11.33 3.72
C SER A 310 -27.64 -12.78 3.97
N LEU A 311 -26.72 -13.75 3.89
CA LEU A 311 -26.99 -15.17 4.19
C LEU A 311 -27.08 -15.47 5.69
N TYR A 312 -26.66 -14.54 6.56
CA TYR A 312 -26.64 -14.72 8.01
C TYR A 312 -28.02 -15.03 8.61
N TRP A 313 -29.09 -14.56 7.95
CA TRP A 313 -30.47 -14.82 8.37
C TRP A 313 -30.90 -16.29 8.25
N ILE A 314 -30.15 -17.12 7.51
CA ILE A 314 -30.39 -18.56 7.40
C ILE A 314 -29.69 -19.25 8.58
N PRO A 315 -30.41 -19.84 9.55
CA PRO A 315 -29.80 -20.46 10.71
C PRO A 315 -28.89 -21.63 10.30
N VAL A 316 -27.80 -21.82 11.05
CA VAL A 316 -26.72 -22.81 10.81
C VAL A 316 -25.93 -22.54 9.52
N PHE A 317 -26.57 -22.49 8.36
CA PHE A 317 -25.90 -22.28 7.07
C PHE A 317 -25.23 -20.91 7.00
N GLY A 318 -25.94 -19.83 7.39
CA GLY A 318 -25.40 -18.48 7.44
C GLY A 318 -24.16 -18.40 8.35
N THR A 319 -24.21 -19.02 9.52
CA THR A 319 -23.08 -19.08 10.46
C THR A 319 -21.88 -19.80 9.86
N ILE A 320 -22.10 -20.93 9.18
CA ILE A 320 -21.03 -21.69 8.50
C ILE A 320 -20.43 -20.85 7.37
N CYS A 321 -21.26 -20.21 6.53
CA CYS A 321 -20.81 -19.35 5.44
C CYS A 321 -19.96 -18.17 5.93
N VAL A 322 -20.42 -17.47 6.98
CA VAL A 322 -19.66 -16.38 7.62
C VAL A 322 -18.33 -16.91 8.17
N SER A 323 -18.33 -18.06 8.83
CA SER A 323 -17.11 -18.66 9.40
C SER A 323 -16.10 -19.02 8.31
N ILE A 324 -16.55 -19.67 7.23
CA ILE A 324 -15.68 -20.02 6.08
C ILE A 324 -15.14 -18.76 5.43
N TYR A 325 -16.00 -17.76 5.18
CA TYR A 325 -15.58 -16.48 4.60
C TYR A 325 -14.53 -15.80 5.47
N TYR A 326 -14.73 -15.76 6.79
CA TYR A 326 -13.76 -15.20 7.73
C TYR A 326 -12.43 -15.95 7.71
N LEU A 327 -12.45 -17.29 7.72
CA LEU A 327 -11.24 -18.11 7.58
C LEU A 327 -10.50 -17.83 6.27
N VAL A 328 -11.21 -17.70 5.16
CA VAL A 328 -10.58 -17.42 3.86
C VAL A 328 -10.00 -16.00 3.81
N VAL A 329 -10.76 -14.98 4.20
CA VAL A 329 -10.33 -13.58 4.05
C VAL A 329 -9.35 -13.17 5.14
N VAL A 330 -9.67 -13.40 6.40
CA VAL A 330 -8.83 -12.92 7.51
C VAL A 330 -7.63 -13.83 7.70
N VAL A 331 -7.82 -15.16 7.67
CA VAL A 331 -6.72 -16.09 7.93
C VAL A 331 -5.92 -16.35 6.68
N TYR A 332 -6.51 -16.90 5.62
CA TYR A 332 -5.74 -17.28 4.43
C TYR A 332 -5.18 -16.06 3.67
N ILE A 333 -6.04 -15.12 3.24
CA ILE A 333 -5.59 -13.92 2.51
C ILE A 333 -4.73 -13.04 3.41
N GLY A 334 -5.15 -12.80 4.66
CA GLY A 334 -4.36 -12.05 5.63
C GLY A 334 -2.95 -12.61 5.85
N SER A 335 -2.79 -13.92 5.84
CA SER A 335 -1.46 -14.55 5.94
C SER A 335 -0.59 -14.26 4.72
N GLN A 336 -1.18 -14.25 3.51
CA GLN A 336 -0.44 -13.89 2.29
C GLN A 336 0.00 -12.43 2.33
N VAL A 337 -0.88 -11.52 2.73
CA VAL A 337 -0.56 -10.09 2.85
C VAL A 337 0.54 -9.86 3.88
N ARG A 338 0.44 -10.51 5.06
CA ARG A 338 1.47 -10.41 6.10
C ARG A 338 2.82 -10.95 5.60
N ARG A 339 2.81 -12.11 4.93
CA ARG A 339 4.00 -12.69 4.32
C ARG A 339 4.63 -11.74 3.30
N PHE A 340 3.81 -11.16 2.44
CA PHE A 340 4.24 -10.19 1.43
C PHE A 340 4.90 -8.97 2.07
N MET A 341 4.27 -8.37 3.08
CA MET A 341 4.85 -7.24 3.81
C MET A 341 6.18 -7.59 4.47
N ARG A 342 6.30 -8.77 5.09
CA ARG A 342 7.57 -9.20 5.69
C ARG A 342 8.68 -9.36 4.65
N GLN A 343 8.34 -9.87 3.47
CA GLN A 343 9.30 -9.97 2.36
C GLN A 343 9.69 -8.57 1.83
N LYS A 344 8.73 -7.66 1.66
CA LYS A 344 8.96 -6.29 1.16
C LYS A 344 9.84 -5.47 2.12
N TYR A 345 9.60 -5.57 3.43
CA TYR A 345 10.30 -4.77 4.44
C TYR A 345 11.40 -5.54 5.18
N SER A 346 11.79 -6.72 4.68
CA SER A 346 12.81 -7.60 5.29
C SER A 346 12.57 -7.89 6.78
N ILE A 347 11.31 -8.01 7.21
CA ILE A 347 10.94 -8.23 8.62
C ILE A 347 11.11 -9.72 8.95
N PRO A 348 11.91 -10.09 9.97
CA PRO A 348 12.10 -11.48 10.36
C PRO A 348 10.82 -12.07 10.93
N SER A 349 10.71 -13.40 10.89
CA SER A 349 9.62 -14.11 11.58
C SER A 349 9.72 -13.92 13.09
N THR A 350 8.56 -13.77 13.74
CA THR A 350 8.49 -13.52 15.18
C THR A 350 8.84 -14.75 16.00
N LEU A 351 8.56 -15.93 15.45
CA LEU A 351 8.86 -17.20 16.08
C LEU A 351 10.06 -17.85 15.36
N PRO A 352 11.15 -18.18 16.07
CA PRO A 352 12.22 -19.03 15.56
C PRO A 352 11.73 -20.48 15.53
N THR A 353 10.64 -20.74 14.81
CA THR A 353 10.05 -22.07 14.72
C THR A 353 10.66 -22.87 13.59
N ARG A 354 11.07 -24.10 13.92
CA ARG A 354 11.50 -25.16 13.00
C ARG A 354 10.50 -25.44 11.86
N CYS A 355 9.24 -25.01 12.03
CA CYS A 355 8.13 -25.20 11.11
C CYS A 355 8.08 -24.19 9.94
N GLY A 356 9.03 -23.25 9.85
CA GLY A 356 9.15 -22.33 8.73
C GLY A 356 8.19 -21.14 8.78
N ASN A 357 8.54 -20.09 8.02
CA ASN A 357 7.89 -18.77 8.11
C ASN A 357 6.39 -18.76 7.76
N ARG A 358 5.90 -19.77 7.04
CA ARG A 358 4.49 -19.82 6.57
C ARG A 358 3.48 -20.06 7.68
N ILE A 359 3.83 -20.86 8.69
CA ILE A 359 2.90 -21.21 9.78
C ILE A 359 2.78 -20.05 10.76
N ASP A 360 3.86 -19.29 10.97
CA ASP A 360 3.87 -18.10 11.83
C ASP A 360 2.79 -17.09 11.39
N ASP A 361 2.75 -16.70 10.11
CA ASP A 361 1.73 -15.75 9.61
C ASP A 361 0.30 -16.28 9.79
N ALA A 362 0.08 -17.56 9.49
CA ALA A 362 -1.23 -18.19 9.63
C ALA A 362 -1.70 -18.25 11.08
N CYS A 363 -0.81 -18.61 12.00
CA CYS A 363 -1.10 -18.60 13.43
C CYS A 363 -1.38 -17.18 13.92
N MET A 364 -0.58 -16.20 13.52
CA MET A 364 -0.79 -14.81 13.92
C MET A 364 -2.13 -14.26 13.43
N MET A 365 -2.49 -14.53 12.18
CA MET A 365 -3.78 -14.10 11.63
C MET A 365 -4.98 -14.86 12.22
N PHE A 366 -4.80 -16.12 12.61
CA PHE A 366 -5.86 -16.93 13.22
C PHE A 366 -6.14 -16.52 14.68
N TRP A 367 -5.10 -16.46 15.51
CA TRP A 367 -5.24 -16.20 16.96
C TRP A 367 -5.34 -14.70 17.29
N CYS A 368 -4.75 -13.85 16.45
CA CYS A 368 -4.60 -12.43 16.72
C CYS A 368 -4.82 -11.60 15.45
N GLY A 369 -5.84 -11.97 14.67
CA GLY A 369 -6.14 -11.37 13.36
C GLY A 369 -6.33 -9.87 13.42
N CYS A 370 -7.14 -9.36 14.36
CA CYS A 370 -7.40 -7.91 14.48
C CYS A 370 -6.11 -7.11 14.76
N CYS A 371 -5.28 -7.57 15.71
CA CYS A 371 -4.03 -6.91 16.07
C CYS A 371 -3.02 -6.98 14.93
N SER A 372 -2.95 -8.13 14.24
CA SER A 372 -2.08 -8.33 13.09
C SER A 372 -2.47 -7.42 11.92
N SER A 373 -3.77 -7.30 11.62
CA SER A 373 -4.28 -6.38 10.60
C SER A 373 -4.01 -4.92 10.95
N ILE A 374 -4.21 -4.51 12.21
CA ILE A 374 -3.90 -3.15 12.67
C ILE A 374 -2.40 -2.90 12.58
N GLN A 375 -1.55 -3.83 13.03
CA GLN A 375 -0.10 -3.71 12.93
C GLN A 375 0.35 -3.52 11.47
N MET A 376 -0.21 -4.30 10.54
CA MET A 376 0.05 -4.13 9.11
C MET A 376 -0.41 -2.77 8.61
N ALA A 377 -1.64 -2.33 8.94
CA ALA A 377 -2.18 -1.04 8.51
C ALA A 377 -1.32 0.13 8.98
N ARG A 378 -0.90 0.12 10.26
CA ARG A 378 -0.03 1.13 10.86
C ARG A 378 1.41 1.08 10.34
N HIS A 379 1.81 -0.03 9.71
CA HIS A 379 3.12 -0.12 9.08
C HIS A 379 3.15 0.58 7.72
N THR A 380 2.03 0.64 7.00
CA THR A 380 1.99 1.29 5.67
C THR A 380 1.95 2.81 5.72
N HIS A 381 1.68 3.44 6.87
CA HIS A 381 1.57 4.90 6.98
C HIS A 381 1.76 5.35 8.43
N ASP A 382 2.18 6.61 8.64
CA ASP A 382 2.26 7.17 10.00
C ASP A 382 0.88 7.68 10.43
N ASP A 383 0.29 7.08 11.47
CA ASP A 383 -1.04 7.46 11.93
C ASP A 383 -1.08 8.88 12.54
N LYS A 384 0.10 9.46 12.86
CA LYS A 384 0.18 10.84 13.35
C LYS A 384 -0.04 11.85 12.24
N ASP A 385 0.47 11.55 11.05
CA ASP A 385 0.39 12.44 9.89
C ASP A 385 -0.87 12.18 9.07
N TYR A 386 -1.29 10.92 8.97
CA TYR A 386 -2.43 10.50 8.16
C TYR A 386 -3.36 9.60 8.98
N PRO A 387 -4.32 10.15 9.73
CA PRO A 387 -5.22 9.34 10.53
C PRO A 387 -6.04 8.38 9.65
N GLY A 388 -6.28 7.17 10.13
CA GLY A 388 -7.09 6.20 9.41
C GLY A 388 -8.55 6.65 9.30
N HIS A 389 -9.13 6.46 8.11
CA HIS A 389 -10.55 6.72 7.84
C HIS A 389 -11.31 5.43 7.55
N ALA A 390 -12.48 5.30 8.16
CA ALA A 390 -13.42 4.26 7.78
C ALA A 390 -13.99 4.55 6.38
N CYS A 391 -14.30 3.49 5.63
CA CYS A 391 -15.04 3.57 4.37
C CYS A 391 -14.34 4.20 3.15
N THR A 392 -13.05 4.55 3.22
CA THR A 392 -12.28 4.84 1.99
C THR A 392 -11.66 3.56 1.44
N THR A 393 -11.40 3.53 0.13
CA THR A 393 -10.82 2.35 -0.57
C THR A 393 -9.44 1.99 -0.03
N THR A 394 -8.64 3.00 0.30
CA THR A 394 -7.34 2.82 0.95
C THR A 394 -7.45 2.89 2.46
N GLY A 395 -8.49 3.44 3.07
CA GLY A 395 -8.52 3.72 4.52
C GLY A 395 -7.67 4.92 4.95
N LEU A 396 -7.20 5.74 4.01
CA LEU A 396 -6.50 7.02 4.23
C LEU A 396 -7.32 8.17 3.65
N GLU A 397 -6.89 9.41 3.92
CA GLU A 397 -7.41 10.62 3.30
C GLU A 397 -7.04 10.72 1.81
N PHE A 398 -7.85 11.45 1.03
CA PHE A 398 -7.61 11.62 -0.42
C PHE A 398 -6.28 12.33 -0.75
N ASN A 399 -5.75 13.12 0.20
CA ASN A 399 -4.49 13.83 0.06
C ASN A 399 -3.28 13.04 0.60
N ALA A 400 -3.51 11.85 1.16
CA ALA A 400 -2.41 11.02 1.64
C ALA A 400 -1.59 10.53 0.43
N PRO A 401 -0.25 10.57 0.51
CA PRO A 401 0.59 10.10 -0.57
C PRO A 401 0.28 8.62 -0.87
N SER A 402 0.29 8.26 -2.16
CA SER A 402 0.13 6.87 -2.55
C SER A 402 1.27 6.05 -1.95
N VAL A 403 0.96 5.25 -0.94
CA VAL A 403 1.91 4.29 -0.38
C VAL A 403 2.15 3.23 -1.45
N VAL A 404 3.38 3.11 -1.91
CA VAL A 404 3.82 2.16 -2.96
C VAL A 404 3.84 0.75 -2.41
#